data_AF-A0A2V8IUN3-F1
#
_entry.id   AF-A0A2V8IUN3-F1
#
_cell.length_a   1.000
_cell.length_b   1.000
_cell.length_c   1.000
_cell.angle_alpha   90.00
_cell.angle_beta   90.00
_cell.angle_gamma   90.00
#
_symmetry.space_group_name_H-M   'P 1'
#
loop_
_entity.id
_entity.type
_entity.pdbx_description
1 polymer ?
#
loop_
_entity_poly.entity_id
_entity_poly.type
_entity_poly.pdbx_seq_one_letter_code
_entity_poly.pdbx_strand_id
1 'polypeptide(L)'
;IANDHRAAVGLVKVDTNDLWFEGDVDGSGTVSLVQYHLDTSTSNNCPCLKRSQLPKIDGDPVAGQSTPSYQIEVQGVQNAAIFSARSNGSVVGLPVTFSSSTMGSIDTVQAVLTLQSALVDLQTRQKPLTTLVSTVKLNNCSQATTGTAMSCW
;
A
#
# COMPACT_ATOMS: atom_id res chain seq x y z
N ILE A 1 5.37 12.22 -21.58
CA ILE A 1 4.32 11.21 -21.32
C ILE A 1 4.11 11.22 -19.81
N ALA A 2 2.92 11.60 -19.35
CA ALA A 2 2.57 11.40 -17.95
C ALA A 2 2.33 9.90 -17.78
N ASN A 3 3.35 9.20 -17.29
CA ASN A 3 3.35 7.80 -16.87
C ASN A 3 2.95 6.74 -17.93
N ASP A 4 3.96 6.12 -18.56
CA ASP A 4 3.83 5.04 -19.56
C ASP A 4 3.49 3.68 -18.89
N HIS A 5 2.56 2.91 -19.46
CA HIS A 5 2.11 1.61 -18.93
C HIS A 5 3.21 0.53 -18.85
N ARG A 6 4.34 0.70 -19.55
CA ARG A 6 5.47 -0.24 -19.57
C ARG A 6 6.51 0.06 -18.50
N ALA A 7 6.47 1.24 -17.89
CA ALA A 7 7.46 1.68 -16.91
C ALA A 7 6.79 1.96 -15.57
N ALA A 8 7.12 1.21 -14.52
CA ALA A 8 6.60 1.47 -13.18
C ALA A 8 7.17 2.78 -12.60
N VAL A 9 6.33 3.58 -11.93
CA VAL A 9 6.82 4.73 -11.15
C VAL A 9 7.33 4.35 -9.76
N GLY A 10 7.14 3.08 -9.37
CA GLY A 10 7.41 2.59 -8.02
C GLY A 10 6.27 2.97 -7.08
N LEU A 11 6.59 3.68 -6.00
CA LEU A 11 5.60 4.08 -4.99
C LEU A 11 4.66 5.17 -5.53
N VAL A 12 3.35 4.94 -5.42
CA VAL A 12 2.32 5.84 -5.97
C VAL A 12 1.60 6.63 -4.88
N LYS A 13 1.21 5.95 -3.79
CA LYS A 13 0.50 6.55 -2.67
C LYS A 13 0.87 5.82 -1.39
N VAL A 14 1.15 6.58 -0.34
CA VAL A 14 1.15 6.08 1.03
C VAL A 14 0.23 6.97 1.85
N ASP A 15 -0.78 6.37 2.43
CA ASP A 15 -1.67 6.96 3.43
C ASP A 15 -1.74 5.98 4.60
N THR A 16 -2.22 6.44 5.74
CA THR A 16 -2.43 5.65 6.95
C THR A 16 -3.22 4.36 6.71
N ASN A 17 -4.14 4.34 5.74
CA ASN A 17 -4.99 3.18 5.40
C ASN A 17 -4.83 2.69 3.96
N ASP A 18 -4.03 3.36 3.13
CA ASP A 18 -3.83 3.00 1.72
C ASP A 18 -2.35 2.89 1.37
N LEU A 19 -1.97 1.85 0.64
CA LEU A 19 -0.63 1.73 0.07
C LEU A 19 -0.72 1.32 -1.40
N TRP A 20 -0.29 2.18 -2.30
CA TRP A 20 -0.33 1.95 -3.74
C TRP A 20 1.08 1.99 -4.33
N PHE A 21 1.37 1.04 -5.20
CA PHE A 21 2.63 0.98 -5.94
C PHE A 21 2.44 0.30 -7.28
N GLU A 22 3.33 0.60 -8.22
CA GLU A 22 3.39 -0.02 -9.53
C GLU A 22 4.57 -0.98 -9.61
N GLY A 23 4.37 -2.12 -10.27
CA GLY A 23 5.43 -3.07 -10.55
C GLY A 23 4.91 -4.31 -11.28
N ASP A 24 5.82 -5.05 -11.91
CA ASP A 24 5.56 -6.42 -12.33
C ASP A 24 5.70 -7.33 -11.09
N VAL A 25 4.57 -7.64 -10.45
CA VAL A 25 4.52 -8.38 -9.18
C VAL A 25 4.24 -9.87 -9.36
N ASP A 26 3.84 -10.28 -10.56
CA ASP A 26 3.48 -11.65 -10.90
C ASP A 26 4.36 -12.28 -11.99
N GLY A 27 5.34 -11.53 -12.52
CA GLY A 27 6.28 -11.99 -13.54
C GLY A 27 5.64 -12.12 -14.92
N SER A 28 4.52 -11.43 -15.16
CA SER A 28 3.81 -11.46 -16.44
C SER A 28 4.49 -10.62 -17.53
N GLY A 29 5.49 -9.80 -17.17
CA GLY A 29 6.08 -8.81 -18.05
C GLY A 29 5.22 -7.56 -18.24
N THR A 30 4.09 -7.45 -17.53
CA THR A 30 3.20 -6.28 -17.54
C THR A 30 3.27 -5.57 -16.19
N VAL A 31 3.42 -4.24 -16.21
CA VAL A 31 3.35 -3.45 -14.98
C VAL A 31 1.92 -3.45 -14.46
N SER A 32 1.75 -3.84 -13.20
CA SER A 32 0.47 -3.75 -12.49
C SER A 32 0.47 -2.57 -11.55
N LEU A 33 -0.71 -1.95 -11.37
CA LEU A 33 -0.98 -1.09 -10.22
C LEU A 33 -1.56 -1.95 -9.10
N VAL A 34 -0.85 -2.01 -7.99
CA VAL A 34 -1.26 -2.71 -6.77
C VAL A 34 -1.75 -1.67 -5.77
N GLN A 35 -2.94 -1.90 -5.22
CA GLN A 35 -3.55 -1.03 -4.22
C GLN A 35 -3.97 -1.86 -3.00
N TYR A 36 -3.40 -1.55 -1.85
CA TYR A 36 -3.92 -1.98 -0.57
C TYR A 36 -4.83 -0.91 0.02
N HIS A 37 -5.96 -1.33 0.58
CA HIS A 37 -6.93 -0.48 1.24
C HIS A 37 -7.47 -1.16 2.50
N LEU A 38 -7.36 -0.49 3.65
CA LEU A 38 -8.01 -0.93 4.87
C LEU A 38 -9.49 -0.51 4.87
N ASP A 39 -10.38 -1.49 4.82
CA ASP A 39 -11.81 -1.28 5.03
C ASP A 39 -12.15 -1.56 6.50
N THR A 40 -12.49 -0.50 7.24
CA THR A 40 -12.86 -0.59 8.65
C THR A 40 -14.36 -0.81 8.87
N SER A 41 -15.15 -1.02 7.82
CA SER A 41 -16.57 -1.31 7.95
C SER A 41 -16.80 -2.64 8.65
N THR A 42 -17.95 -2.77 9.31
CA THR A 42 -18.38 -4.02 9.96
C THR A 42 -19.34 -4.84 9.09
N SER A 43 -19.49 -4.46 7.82
CA SER A 43 -20.33 -5.15 6.83
C SER A 43 -19.47 -5.99 5.88
N ASN A 44 -20.09 -6.93 5.17
CA ASN A 44 -19.46 -7.71 4.10
C ASN A 44 -18.11 -8.38 4.49
N ASN A 45 -18.05 -8.98 5.68
CA ASN A 45 -16.87 -9.67 6.22
C ASN A 45 -15.64 -8.78 6.51
N CYS A 46 -15.86 -7.50 6.82
CA CYS A 46 -14.84 -6.58 7.31
C CYS A 46 -15.11 -6.24 8.81
N PRO A 47 -14.12 -5.74 9.57
CA PRO A 47 -12.95 -5.00 9.10
C PRO A 47 -11.85 -5.89 8.50
N CYS A 48 -11.25 -5.43 7.40
CA CYS A 48 -10.38 -6.24 6.55
C CYS A 48 -9.38 -5.39 5.75
N LEU A 49 -8.19 -5.93 5.47
CA LEU A 49 -7.28 -5.39 4.46
C LEU A 49 -7.67 -5.96 3.10
N LYS A 50 -7.87 -5.09 2.13
CA LYS A 50 -8.19 -5.45 0.75
C LYS A 50 -7.01 -5.16 -0.17
N ARG A 51 -6.89 -5.96 -1.23
CA ARG A 51 -5.90 -5.78 -2.30
C ARG A 51 -6.59 -5.76 -3.65
N SER A 52 -6.21 -4.80 -4.50
CA SER A 52 -6.51 -4.78 -5.92
C SER A 52 -5.20 -4.87 -6.69
N GLN A 53 -5.21 -5.61 -7.79
CA GLN A 53 -4.11 -5.69 -8.75
C GLN A 53 -4.72 -5.66 -10.15
N LEU A 54 -4.45 -4.59 -10.89
CA LEU A 54 -4.92 -4.43 -12.27
C LEU A 54 -3.73 -4.03 -13.16
N PRO A 55 -3.74 -4.41 -14.45
CA PRO A 55 -2.77 -3.91 -15.40
C PRO A 55 -2.78 -2.39 -15.43
N LYS A 56 -1.59 -1.79 -15.40
CA LYS A 56 -1.42 -0.35 -15.52
C LYS A 56 -1.86 0.12 -16.91
N ILE A 57 -2.46 1.30 -16.97
CA ILE A 57 -2.75 2.01 -18.23
C ILE A 57 -1.98 3.32 -18.31
N ASP A 58 -1.83 3.87 -19.51
CA ASP A 58 -1.24 5.20 -19.70
C ASP A 58 -2.11 6.27 -19.03
N GLY A 59 -1.51 7.07 -18.15
CA GLY A 59 -2.23 8.11 -17.42
C GLY A 59 -1.68 8.35 -16.02
N ASP A 60 -2.20 9.39 -15.36
CA ASP A 60 -1.80 9.77 -14.00
C ASP A 60 -1.86 8.55 -13.04
N PRO A 61 -0.79 8.24 -12.28
CA PRO A 61 -0.74 7.07 -11.41
C PRO A 61 -1.83 7.03 -10.32
N VAL A 62 -2.41 8.17 -9.97
CA VAL A 62 -3.40 8.32 -8.89
C VAL A 62 -4.82 8.44 -9.45
N ALA A 63 -5.04 9.34 -10.42
CA ALA A 63 -6.37 9.69 -10.92
C ALA A 63 -6.69 9.13 -12.32
N GLY A 64 -5.67 8.68 -13.07
CA GLY A 64 -5.79 8.25 -14.46
C GLY A 64 -5.84 6.73 -14.66
N GLN A 65 -5.94 5.95 -13.59
CA GLN A 65 -5.91 4.49 -13.63
C GLN A 65 -7.32 3.89 -13.62
N SER A 66 -7.41 2.61 -13.99
CA SER A 66 -8.67 1.88 -13.99
C SER A 66 -9.28 1.78 -12.59
N THR A 67 -10.61 1.74 -12.50
CA THR A 67 -11.31 1.57 -11.21
C THR A 67 -10.87 0.27 -10.54
N PRO A 68 -10.39 0.32 -9.28
CA PRO A 68 -9.86 -0.87 -8.61
C PRO A 68 -10.93 -1.92 -8.33
N SER A 69 -10.54 -3.18 -8.42
CA SER A 69 -11.38 -4.33 -8.02
C SER A 69 -10.74 -5.01 -6.82
N TYR A 70 -11.33 -4.78 -5.65
CA TYR A 70 -10.76 -5.21 -4.38
C TYR A 70 -11.20 -6.62 -4.00
N GLN A 71 -10.22 -7.44 -3.63
CA GLN A 71 -10.42 -8.72 -2.96
C GLN A 71 -9.93 -8.63 -1.52
N ILE A 72 -10.51 -9.42 -0.63
CA ILE A 72 -10.09 -9.46 0.77
C ILE A 72 -8.77 -10.24 0.85
N GLU A 73 -7.72 -9.58 1.35
CA GLU A 73 -6.39 -10.17 1.57
C GLU A 73 -6.30 -10.71 3.01
N VAL A 74 -6.74 -9.90 3.99
CA VAL A 74 -6.68 -10.22 5.41
C VAL A 74 -7.98 -9.81 6.11
N GLN A 75 -8.60 -10.72 6.85
CA GLN A 75 -9.81 -10.44 7.63
C GLN A 75 -9.49 -10.16 9.11
N GLY A 76 -10.40 -9.49 9.79
CA GLY A 76 -10.35 -9.31 11.24
C GLY A 76 -9.36 -8.25 11.71
N VAL A 77 -9.00 -7.29 10.86
CA VAL A 77 -8.10 -6.18 11.23
C VAL A 77 -8.81 -5.23 12.20
N GLN A 78 -8.30 -5.05 13.40
CA GLN A 78 -8.99 -4.31 14.47
C GLN A 78 -8.49 -2.87 14.65
N ASN A 79 -7.32 -2.54 14.10
CA ASN A 79 -6.74 -1.20 14.19
C ASN A 79 -6.88 -0.43 12.87
N ALA A 80 -6.92 0.89 12.99
CA ALA A 80 -6.78 1.82 11.86
C ALA A 80 -5.34 2.35 11.78
N ALA A 81 -5.05 3.13 10.74
CA ALA A 81 -3.74 3.72 10.50
C ALA A 81 -2.62 2.67 10.48
N ILE A 82 -2.84 1.60 9.71
CA ILE A 82 -1.98 0.43 9.65
C ILE A 82 -0.64 0.72 8.95
N PHE A 83 -0.57 1.74 8.09
CA PHE A 83 0.64 2.09 7.36
C PHE A 83 1.34 3.32 7.95
N SER A 84 2.67 3.25 7.96
CA SER A 84 3.55 4.37 8.27
C SER A 84 4.73 4.40 7.30
N ALA A 85 5.26 5.59 7.04
CA ALA A 85 6.41 5.79 6.17
C ALA A 85 7.55 6.50 6.92
N ARG A 86 8.79 6.17 6.55
CA ARG A 86 9.99 6.85 7.02
C ARG A 86 10.92 7.21 5.87
N SER A 87 11.75 8.22 6.14
CA SER A 87 12.87 8.64 5.30
C SER A 87 14.09 8.80 6.20
N ASN A 88 15.13 7.99 5.96
CA ASN A 88 16.36 7.92 6.75
C ASN A 88 16.09 7.82 8.25
N GLY A 89 15.14 6.97 8.64
CA GLY A 89 14.71 6.76 10.02
C GLY A 89 13.74 7.79 10.59
N SER A 90 13.56 8.96 9.95
CA SER A 90 12.61 9.99 10.36
C SER A 90 11.19 9.69 9.87
N VAL A 91 10.17 9.98 10.68
CA VAL A 91 8.76 9.76 10.31
C VAL A 91 8.34 10.75 9.22
N VAL A 92 7.69 10.24 8.18
CA VAL A 92 7.09 11.05 7.11
C VAL A 92 5.60 11.23 7.39
N GLY A 93 5.11 12.47 7.29
CA GLY A 93 3.69 12.78 7.43
C GLY A 93 2.88 12.23 6.26
N LEU A 94 1.78 11.52 6.55
CA LEU A 94 0.87 10.94 5.57
C LEU A 94 -0.41 11.79 5.45
N PRO A 95 -1.06 11.87 4.27
CA PRO A 95 -0.76 11.13 3.04
C PRO A 95 0.37 11.74 2.19
N VAL A 96 1.06 10.88 1.46
CA VAL A 96 2.02 11.24 0.41
C VAL A 96 1.57 10.57 -0.89
N THR A 97 1.42 11.35 -1.95
CA THR A 97 1.07 10.88 -3.30
C THR A 97 2.21 11.14 -4.26
N PHE A 98 2.16 10.50 -5.44
CA PHE A 98 3.15 10.61 -6.50
C PHE A 98 3.53 12.05 -6.88
N SER A 99 2.63 13.01 -6.69
CA SER A 99 2.88 14.42 -6.97
C SER A 99 3.78 15.14 -5.95
N SER A 100 4.03 14.52 -4.79
CA SER A 100 4.83 15.08 -3.70
C SER A 100 6.33 14.84 -3.91
N SER A 101 7.15 15.87 -3.69
CA SER A 101 8.61 15.76 -3.69
C SER A 101 9.14 14.82 -2.60
N THR A 102 8.38 14.63 -1.51
CA THR A 102 8.71 13.69 -0.43
C THR A 102 8.57 12.23 -0.87
N MET A 103 7.87 11.93 -1.97
CA MET A 103 7.63 10.55 -2.40
C MET A 103 8.93 9.79 -2.62
N GLY A 104 9.91 10.40 -3.32
CA GLY A 104 11.18 9.72 -3.61
C GLY A 104 12.17 9.69 -2.45
N SER A 105 11.87 10.33 -1.31
CA SER A 105 12.71 10.20 -0.11
C SER A 105 12.24 9.10 0.84
N ILE A 106 11.04 8.52 0.64
CA ILE A 106 10.53 7.42 1.45
C ILE A 106 11.39 6.18 1.18
N ASP A 107 12.07 5.68 2.21
CA ASP A 107 12.93 4.49 2.15
C ASP A 107 12.37 3.29 2.92
N THR A 108 11.32 3.51 3.72
CA THR A 108 10.76 2.47 4.57
C THR A 108 9.26 2.65 4.65
N VAL A 109 8.52 1.57 4.41
CA VAL A 109 7.09 1.47 4.69
C VAL A 109 6.88 0.34 5.69
N GLN A 110 6.14 0.63 6.75
CA GLN A 110 5.79 -0.35 7.77
C GLN A 110 4.27 -0.51 7.81
N ALA A 111 3.82 -1.76 7.84
CA ALA A 111 2.45 -2.15 8.06
C ALA A 111 2.32 -2.85 9.42
N VAL A 112 1.42 -2.37 10.28
CA VAL A 112 1.10 -2.96 11.58
C VAL A 112 -0.38 -3.31 11.62
N LEU A 113 -0.69 -4.60 11.68
CA LEU A 113 -2.06 -5.09 11.75
C LEU A 113 -2.29 -5.82 13.07
N THR A 114 -3.29 -5.39 13.83
CA THR A 114 -3.84 -6.12 14.97
C THR A 114 -4.99 -6.98 14.45
N LEU A 115 -4.79 -8.29 14.41
CA LEU A 115 -5.74 -9.25 13.86
C LEU A 115 -6.50 -9.95 14.98
N GLN A 116 -7.82 -10.08 14.81
CA GLN A 116 -8.67 -10.89 15.66
C GLN A 116 -8.85 -12.28 15.05
N SER A 117 -8.67 -13.31 15.88
CA SER A 117 -8.94 -14.70 15.50
C SER A 117 -10.40 -14.90 15.10
N ALA A 118 -10.64 -15.74 14.08
CA ALA A 118 -11.98 -16.20 13.73
C ALA A 118 -12.59 -17.08 14.84
N LEU A 119 -11.74 -17.82 15.56
CA LEU A 119 -12.13 -18.75 16.61
C LEU A 119 -12.08 -18.10 17.99
N VAL A 120 -13.08 -18.44 18.80
CA VAL A 120 -13.15 -18.06 20.22
C VAL A 120 -12.29 -19.04 21.03
N ASP A 121 -11.46 -18.52 21.92
CA ASP A 121 -10.76 -19.35 22.91
C ASP A 121 -11.76 -19.88 23.95
N LEU A 122 -11.80 -21.20 24.15
CA LEU A 122 -12.76 -21.85 25.03
C LEU A 122 -12.52 -21.56 26.51
N GLN A 123 -11.29 -21.24 26.89
CA GLN A 123 -10.94 -20.96 28.29
C GLN A 123 -11.34 -19.53 28.69
N THR A 124 -11.00 -18.54 27.86
CA THR A 124 -11.29 -17.13 28.15
C THR A 124 -12.64 -16.65 27.61
N ARG A 125 -13.27 -17.42 26.71
CA ARG A 125 -14.48 -17.03 25.94
C ARG A 125 -14.30 -15.75 25.14
N GLN A 126 -13.06 -15.40 24.81
CA GLN A 126 -12.72 -14.22 24.01
C GLN A 126 -12.04 -14.63 22.71
N LYS A 127 -12.13 -13.78 21.69
CA LYS A 127 -11.35 -13.94 20.46
C LYS A 127 -9.95 -13.35 20.70
N PRO A 128 -8.88 -14.14 20.64
CA PRO A 128 -7.53 -13.61 20.83
C PRO A 128 -7.18 -12.59 19.75
N LEU A 129 -6.38 -11.60 20.15
CA LEU A 129 -5.79 -10.60 19.27
C LEU A 129 -4.30 -10.91 19.08
N THR A 130 -3.79 -10.75 17.86
CA THR A 130 -2.37 -10.87 17.54
C THR A 130 -1.92 -9.68 16.71
N THR A 131 -0.63 -9.32 16.78
CA THR A 131 -0.08 -8.21 16.00
C THR A 131 0.88 -8.75 14.96
N LEU A 132 0.58 -8.48 13.68
CA LEU A 132 1.46 -8.69 12.55
C LEU A 132 2.18 -7.38 12.24
N VAL A 133 3.50 -7.41 12.22
CA VAL A 133 4.34 -6.28 11.79
C VAL A 133 5.11 -6.70 10.56
N SER A 134 4.93 -5.95 9.47
CA SER A 134 5.73 -6.06 8.27
C SER A 134 6.46 -4.74 8.04
N THR A 135 7.78 -4.81 7.82
CA THR A 135 8.59 -3.63 7.51
C THR A 135 9.33 -3.91 6.22
N VAL A 136 9.16 -3.03 5.24
CA VAL A 136 9.81 -3.12 3.95
C VAL A 136 10.73 -1.92 3.79
N LYS A 137 12.00 -2.20 3.51
CA LYS A 137 12.95 -1.18 3.06
C LYS A 137 12.92 -1.11 1.55
N LEU A 138 12.78 0.10 1.03
CA LEU A 138 12.64 0.41 -0.38
C LEU A 138 13.91 1.10 -0.87
N ASN A 139 14.40 0.67 -2.03
CA ASN A 139 15.25 1.50 -2.86
C ASN A 139 14.32 2.30 -3.79
N ASN A 140 13.75 3.36 -3.24
CA ASN A 140 12.65 4.07 -3.89
C ASN A 140 13.18 5.07 -4.92
N CYS A 141 13.44 4.59 -6.14
CA CYS A 141 13.84 5.46 -7.25
C CYS A 141 12.62 6.07 -7.97
N SER A 142 11.64 6.59 -7.20
CA SER A 142 10.35 7.02 -7.77
C SER A 142 10.52 8.11 -8.82
N GLN A 143 9.80 8.01 -9.94
CA GLN A 143 9.78 9.04 -10.99
C GLN A 143 8.80 10.18 -10.66
N ALA A 144 8.84 10.73 -9.44
CA ALA A 144 7.96 11.83 -9.04
C ALA A 144 7.98 12.98 -10.08
N THR A 145 6.80 13.55 -10.36
CA THR A 145 6.33 14.62 -11.29
C THR A 145 7.25 15.18 -12.41
N THR A 146 8.56 15.25 -12.26
CA THR A 146 9.50 15.85 -13.23
C THR A 146 10.17 14.85 -14.18
N GLY A 147 9.87 13.54 -14.10
CA GLY A 147 10.52 12.53 -14.97
C GLY A 147 12.04 12.42 -14.78
N THR A 148 12.59 13.12 -13.80
CA THR A 148 13.93 12.92 -13.29
C THR A 148 13.88 11.75 -12.32
N ALA A 149 14.68 10.70 -12.59
CA ALA A 149 14.95 9.67 -11.61
C ALA A 149 15.43 10.37 -10.32
N MET A 150 14.61 10.35 -9.27
CA MET A 150 15.08 10.76 -7.96
C MET A 150 15.99 9.63 -7.49
N SER A 151 17.29 9.89 -7.52
CA SER A 151 18.33 8.88 -7.46
C SER A 151 18.36 8.15 -6.12
N CYS A 152 18.38 6.83 -6.24
CA CYS A 152 18.87 5.89 -5.26
C CYS A 152 20.39 6.09 -5.06
N TRP A 153 20.78 6.43 -3.82
CA TRP A 153 22.16 6.39 -3.34
C TRP A 153 22.25 5.43 -2.16
#